data_AF-A0AAW2S0T2-F1
#
_entry.id   AF-A0AAW2S0T2-F1
#
_cell.length_a   1.000
_cell.length_b   1.000
_cell.length_c   1.000
_cell.angle_alpha   90.00
_cell.angle_beta   90.00
_cell.angle_gamma   90.00
#
_symmetry.space_group_name_H-M   'P 1'
#
loop_
_entity.id
_entity.type
_entity.pdbx_description
1 polymer ?
#
loop_
_entity_poly.entity_id
_entity_poly.type
_entity_poly.pdbx_seq_one_letter_code
_entity_poly.pdbx_strand_id
1 'polypeptide(L)'
;MKINFPTPGGVGEVQGDHLQARKCYVVAIRRGQKRNPDEDRQGVPPGKKGKEMVEEGAPGEMETPAKVQPAEELLNIEVIPGSPDKTRRIGSHLGGKTREEIISCLRRNPDIFS
;
A
#
# COMPACT_ATOMS: atom_id res chain seq x y z
N MET A 1 10.37 4.75 -8.42
CA MET A 1 11.64 5.05 -7.72
C MET A 1 11.72 4.13 -6.51
N LYS A 2 12.86 3.46 -6.26
CA LYS A 2 13.05 2.62 -5.07
C LYS A 2 13.65 3.45 -3.95
N ILE A 3 13.08 3.34 -2.75
CA ILE A 3 13.50 4.08 -1.55
C ILE A 3 13.82 3.06 -0.46
N ASN A 4 14.94 3.28 0.22
CA ASN A 4 15.47 2.36 1.23
C ASN A 4 15.30 2.97 2.62
N PHE A 5 14.84 2.16 3.57
CA PHE A 5 14.62 2.56 4.95
C PHE A 5 15.30 1.60 5.92
N PRO A 6 15.92 2.11 7.00
CA PRO A 6 16.47 1.25 8.04
C PRO A 6 15.36 0.44 8.72
N THR A 7 15.57 -0.86 8.89
CA THR A 7 14.72 -1.77 9.68
C THR A 7 15.59 -2.51 10.71
N PRO A 8 15.01 -3.05 11.80
CA PRO A 8 15.78 -3.82 12.77
C PRO A 8 16.52 -5.04 12.17
N GLY A 9 16.03 -5.57 11.05
CA GLY A 9 16.63 -6.70 10.32
C GLY A 9 17.52 -6.30 9.13
N GLY A 10 17.76 -5.01 8.89
CA GLY A 10 18.58 -4.54 7.76
C GLY A 10 18.00 -3.33 7.04
N VAL A 11 17.98 -3.37 5.71
CA VAL A 11 17.44 -2.28 4.87
C VAL A 11 16.17 -2.78 4.18
N GLY A 12 15.03 -2.17 4.51
CA GLY A 12 13.77 -2.41 3.81
C GLY A 12 13.68 -1.53 2.56
N GLU A 13 13.30 -2.13 1.44
CA GLU A 13 13.06 -1.41 0.17
C GLU A 13 11.56 -1.19 -0.05
N VAL A 14 11.18 0.02 -0.44
CA VAL A 14 9.81 0.37 -0.83
C VAL A 14 9.83 0.97 -2.23
N GLN A 15 8.82 0.64 -3.03
CA GLN A 15 8.64 1.23 -4.35
C GLN A 15 7.73 2.45 -4.27
N GLY A 16 8.31 3.63 -4.50
CA GLY A 16 7.57 4.89 -4.62
C GLY A 16 7.09 5.15 -6.05
N ASP A 17 5.83 5.55 -6.18
CA ASP A 17 5.24 6.10 -7.39
C ASP A 17 5.40 7.63 -7.40
N HIS A 18 6.26 8.13 -8.29
CA HIS A 18 6.55 9.57 -8.39
C HIS A 18 5.35 10.39 -8.86
N LEU A 19 4.48 9.80 -9.69
CA LEU A 19 3.39 10.51 -10.34
C LEU A 19 2.28 10.73 -9.31
N GLN A 20 1.99 9.70 -8.52
CA GLN A 20 1.07 9.79 -7.40
C GLN A 20 1.61 10.73 -6.31
N ALA A 21 2.89 10.65 -5.96
CA ALA A 21 3.50 11.58 -4.99
C ALA A 21 3.34 13.05 -5.44
N ARG A 22 3.60 13.34 -6.73
CA ARG A 22 3.41 14.68 -7.30
C ARG A 22 1.94 15.11 -7.26
N LYS A 23 1.00 14.24 -7.65
CA LYS A 23 -0.44 14.52 -7.58
C LYS A 23 -0.86 14.85 -6.14
N CYS A 24 -0.46 14.03 -5.17
CA CYS A 24 -0.74 14.22 -3.75
C CYS A 24 -0.17 15.56 -3.22
N TYR A 25 1.06 15.89 -3.58
CA TYR A 25 1.69 17.16 -3.19
C TYR A 25 0.89 18.36 -3.71
N VAL A 26 0.54 18.38 -5.00
CA VAL A 26 -0.24 19.48 -5.59
C VAL A 26 -1.61 19.62 -4.92
N VAL A 27 -2.30 18.51 -4.63
CA VAL A 27 -3.59 18.53 -3.92
C VAL A 27 -3.44 19.06 -2.50
N ALA A 28 -2.40 18.63 -1.77
CA ALA A 28 -2.16 19.06 -0.39
C ALA A 28 -1.87 20.56 -0.30
N ILE A 29 -1.04 21.10 -1.20
CA ILE A 29 -0.76 22.54 -1.27
C ILE A 29 -2.03 23.33 -1.57
N ARG A 30 -2.84 22.89 -2.56
CA ARG A 30 -4.11 23.53 -2.90
C ARG A 30 -5.13 23.49 -1.75
N ARG A 31 -5.14 22.43 -0.94
CA ARG A 31 -5.97 22.34 0.28
C ARG A 31 -5.46 23.24 1.39
N GLY A 32 -4.14 23.33 1.58
CA GLY A 32 -3.53 24.21 2.57
C GLY A 32 -3.75 25.71 2.29
N GLN A 33 -3.78 26.09 1.01
CA GLN A 33 -4.04 27.47 0.57
C GLN A 33 -5.52 27.88 0.66
N LYS A 34 -6.45 26.92 0.80
CA LYS A 34 -7.92 27.15 0.86
C LYS A 34 -8.51 27.00 2.26
N ARG A 35 -7.70 27.09 3.32
CA ARG A 35 -8.24 27.08 4.69
C ARG A 35 -8.93 28.39 5.02
N ASN A 36 -10.19 28.51 4.62
CA ASN A 36 -11.17 29.27 5.39
C ASN A 36 -11.64 28.36 6.54
N PRO A 37 -11.62 28.80 7.80
CA PRO A 37 -11.76 27.94 8.98
C PRO A 37 -13.17 27.36 9.25
N ASP A 38 -14.13 27.45 8.33
CA ASP A 38 -15.55 27.17 8.63
C ASP A 38 -16.18 25.98 7.86
N GLU A 39 -15.42 25.19 7.10
CA GLU A 39 -15.96 23.98 6.43
C GLU A 39 -15.36 22.69 7.00
N ASP A 40 -15.60 22.47 8.29
CA ASP A 40 -15.48 21.15 8.89
C ASP A 40 -16.84 20.43 8.73
N ARG A 41 -16.79 19.15 8.34
CA ARG A 41 -17.91 18.22 8.05
C ARG A 41 -18.57 18.33 6.66
N GLN A 42 -18.00 17.64 5.68
CA GLN A 42 -18.62 16.42 5.12
C GLN A 42 -17.73 15.88 4.00
N GLY A 43 -17.70 14.55 3.87
CA GLY A 43 -17.18 13.90 2.67
C GLY A 43 -17.84 14.44 1.40
N VAL A 44 -17.01 14.61 0.36
CA VAL A 44 -17.32 14.92 -1.05
C VAL A 44 -18.72 14.42 -1.48
N PRO A 45 -19.61 15.21 -2.15
CA PRO A 45 -19.53 15.42 -3.63
C PRO A 45 -20.19 16.75 -4.15
N PRO A 46 -20.61 16.90 -5.44
CA PRO A 46 -19.80 17.46 -6.52
C PRO A 46 -20.41 18.71 -7.24
N GLY A 47 -19.57 19.56 -7.84
CA GLY A 47 -19.96 20.34 -9.03
C GLY A 47 -19.54 21.82 -9.11
N LYS A 48 -18.78 22.14 -10.19
CA LYS A 48 -18.83 23.37 -11.05
C LYS A 48 -18.51 24.72 -10.35
N LYS A 49 -17.67 25.65 -10.82
CA LYS A 49 -17.00 25.98 -12.09
C LYS A 49 -15.98 27.11 -11.84
N GLY A 50 -14.95 27.22 -12.70
CA GLY A 50 -14.07 28.40 -12.88
C GLY A 50 -12.64 27.97 -13.22
N LYS A 51 -12.36 27.55 -14.47
CA LYS A 51 -11.56 28.26 -15.51
C LYS A 51 -10.22 28.79 -14.94
N GLU A 52 -9.02 28.38 -15.38
CA GLU A 52 -8.44 28.15 -16.72
C GLU A 52 -7.45 26.95 -16.66
N MET A 53 -7.52 25.91 -17.51
CA MET A 53 -7.02 25.79 -18.89
C MET A 53 -5.49 25.98 -19.06
N VAL A 54 -4.72 24.91 -18.82
CA VAL A 54 -3.70 24.42 -19.77
C VAL A 54 -3.89 22.90 -19.87
N GLU A 55 -4.14 22.49 -21.11
CA GLU A 55 -4.42 21.15 -21.59
C GLU A 55 -3.11 20.45 -21.92
N GLU A 56 -2.90 19.22 -21.47
CA GLU A 56 -2.34 18.11 -22.27
C GLU A 56 -2.79 16.77 -21.65
N GLY A 57 -3.64 16.03 -22.38
CA GLY A 57 -3.74 14.56 -22.31
C GLY A 57 -4.91 13.93 -21.53
N ALA A 58 -6.02 13.69 -22.25
CA ALA A 58 -7.05 12.63 -22.13
C ALA A 58 -7.77 12.32 -20.78
N PRO A 59 -9.13 12.19 -20.78
CA PRO A 59 -9.94 11.74 -19.64
C PRO A 59 -10.37 10.27 -19.75
N GLY A 60 -10.42 9.59 -18.60
CA GLY A 60 -10.65 8.16 -18.49
C GLY A 60 -9.30 7.55 -18.16
N GLU A 61 -9.03 7.22 -16.91
CA GLU A 61 -9.68 6.14 -16.19
C GLU A 61 -9.82 6.57 -14.71
N MET A 62 -10.90 6.15 -14.06
CA MET A 62 -10.95 6.11 -12.59
C MET A 62 -9.98 5.01 -12.15
N GLU A 63 -8.68 5.27 -12.32
CA GLU A 63 -7.65 4.38 -11.80
C GLU A 63 -7.78 4.47 -10.29
N THR A 64 -8.36 3.42 -9.70
CA THR A 64 -8.28 3.14 -8.28
C THR A 64 -6.89 3.55 -7.80
N PRO A 65 -6.74 4.39 -6.76
CA PRO A 65 -5.42 4.86 -6.35
C PRO A 65 -4.53 3.64 -6.24
N ALA A 66 -3.51 3.54 -7.11
CA ALA A 66 -2.65 2.39 -7.21
C ALA A 66 -2.11 2.14 -5.80
N LYS A 67 -2.69 1.15 -5.13
CA LYS A 67 -2.39 0.87 -3.73
C LYS A 67 -0.91 0.54 -3.72
N VAL A 68 -0.11 1.39 -3.07
CA VAL A 68 1.32 1.15 -2.88
C VAL A 68 1.45 -0.26 -2.32
N GLN A 69 1.92 -1.19 -3.15
CA GLN A 69 2.10 -2.57 -2.74
C GLN A 69 3.49 -2.67 -2.11
N PRO A 70 3.65 -3.44 -1.03
CA PRO A 70 4.95 -3.81 -0.53
C PRO A 70 5.81 -4.32 -1.70
N ALA A 71 7.07 -3.88 -1.77
CA ALA A 71 7.98 -4.30 -2.83
C ALA A 71 8.34 -5.80 -2.70
N GLU A 72 8.20 -6.36 -1.50
CA GLU A 72 8.47 -7.76 -1.22
C GLU A 72 7.27 -8.64 -1.57
N GLU A 73 7.53 -9.66 -2.41
CA GLU A 73 6.55 -10.68 -2.77
C GLU A 73 6.34 -11.64 -1.59
N LEU A 74 5.07 -11.97 -1.30
CA LEU A 74 4.69 -12.80 -0.15
C LEU A 74 3.97 -14.06 -0.63
N LEU A 75 4.29 -15.19 -0.01
CA LEU A 75 3.65 -16.49 -0.23
C LEU A 75 2.63 -16.78 0.88
N ASN A 76 1.44 -17.23 0.47
CA ASN A 76 0.42 -17.71 1.39
C ASN A 76 0.69 -19.16 1.78
N ILE A 77 0.60 -19.45 3.08
CA ILE A 77 0.83 -20.79 3.64
C ILE A 77 -0.30 -21.12 4.60
N GLU A 78 -0.86 -22.31 4.43
CA GLU A 78 -1.82 -22.88 5.38
C GLU A 78 -1.12 -23.23 6.69
N VAL A 79 -1.56 -22.56 7.76
CA VAL A 79 -1.14 -22.83 9.14
C VAL A 79 -1.72 -24.17 9.61
N ILE A 80 -2.96 -24.47 9.21
CA ILE A 80 -3.60 -25.76 9.44
C ILE A 80 -3.81 -26.43 8.08
N PRO A 81 -3.15 -27.57 7.80
CA PRO A 81 -3.33 -28.28 6.53
C PRO A 81 -4.80 -28.59 6.27
N GLY A 82 -5.30 -28.21 5.09
CA GLY A 82 -6.69 -28.46 4.68
C GLY A 82 -7.69 -27.41 5.16
N SER A 83 -7.24 -26.31 5.77
CA SER A 83 -8.08 -25.16 6.12
C SER A 83 -7.66 -23.93 5.28
N PRO A 84 -8.29 -23.68 4.13
CA PRO A 84 -7.91 -22.57 3.24
C PRO A 84 -8.12 -21.19 3.89
N ASP A 85 -8.99 -21.10 4.90
CA ASP A 85 -9.26 -19.86 5.63
C ASP A 85 -8.15 -19.49 6.62
N LYS A 86 -7.29 -20.46 6.99
CA LYS A 86 -6.24 -20.29 8.02
C LYS A 86 -4.88 -20.19 7.37
N THR A 87 -4.68 -19.11 6.63
CA THR A 87 -3.42 -18.84 5.92
C THR A 87 -2.65 -17.67 6.52
N ARG A 88 -1.32 -17.73 6.41
CA ARG A 88 -0.41 -16.65 6.77
C ARG A 88 0.53 -16.35 5.62
N ARG A 89 1.03 -15.12 5.57
CA ARG A 89 1.92 -14.61 4.53
C ARG A 89 3.35 -14.58 5.03
N ILE A 90 4.27 -15.18 4.28
CA ILE A 90 5.72 -15.11 4.55
C ILE A 90 6.47 -14.65 3.29
N GLY A 91 7.68 -14.11 3.43
CA GLY A 91 8.50 -13.65 2.30
C GLY A 91 8.76 -14.76 1.27
N SER A 92 8.62 -14.45 -0.02
CA SER A 92 8.86 -15.41 -1.11
C SER A 92 10.34 -15.75 -1.27
N HIS A 93 11.23 -14.83 -0.92
CA HIS A 93 12.68 -14.94 -1.04
C HIS A 93 13.38 -15.50 0.21
N LEU A 94 12.63 -16.11 1.13
CA LEU A 94 13.22 -16.82 2.27
C LEU A 94 14.03 -18.03 1.79
N GLY A 95 15.27 -18.17 2.29
CA GLY A 95 16.09 -19.35 2.01
C GLY A 95 15.41 -20.64 2.45
N GLY A 96 15.60 -21.74 1.70
CA GLY A 96 14.83 -22.99 1.88
C GLY A 96 14.77 -23.50 3.33
N LYS A 97 15.93 -23.57 4.00
CA LYS A 97 16.01 -23.99 5.40
C LYS A 97 15.20 -23.09 6.34
N THR A 98 15.38 -21.78 6.26
CA THR A 98 14.66 -20.80 7.08
C THR A 98 13.17 -20.82 6.80
N ARG A 99 12.79 -20.96 5.53
CA ARG A 99 11.40 -21.10 5.11
C ARG A 99 10.74 -22.32 5.76
N GLU A 100 11.40 -23.47 5.73
CA GLU A 100 10.90 -24.70 6.37
C GLU A 100 10.78 -24.57 7.89
N GLU A 101 11.75 -23.95 8.56
CA GLU A 101 11.72 -23.68 10.00
C GLU A 101 10.52 -22.79 10.37
N ILE A 102 10.26 -21.73 9.60
CA ILE A 102 9.11 -20.84 9.80
C ILE A 102 7.80 -21.60 9.59
N ILE A 103 7.67 -22.37 8.51
CA ILE A 103 6.46 -23.16 8.23
C ILE A 103 6.20 -24.17 9.35
N SER A 104 7.24 -24.85 9.81
CA SER A 104 7.15 -25.81 10.92
C SER A 104 6.69 -25.12 12.20
N CYS A 105 7.26 -23.95 12.52
CA CYS A 105 6.89 -23.16 13.70
C CYS A 105 5.41 -22.72 13.66
N LEU A 106 4.94 -22.21 12.52
CA LEU A 106 3.55 -21.80 12.33
C LEU A 106 2.59 -22.97 12.53
N ARG A 107 2.89 -24.11 11.90
CA ARG A 107 2.04 -25.32 12.00
C ARG A 107 2.05 -25.97 13.37
N ARG A 108 3.15 -25.82 14.14
CA ARG A 108 3.28 -26.36 15.49
C ARG A 108 2.45 -25.60 16.52
N ASN A 109 2.14 -24.33 16.25
CA ASN A 109 1.40 -23.45 17.16
C ASN A 109 0.16 -22.86 16.47
N PRO A 110 -0.78 -23.71 16.00
CA PRO A 110 -1.93 -23.25 15.23
C PRO A 110 -2.89 -22.41 16.06
N ASP A 111 -2.94 -22.60 17.38
CA ASP A 111 -3.72 -21.81 18.33
C ASP A 111 -3.27 -20.35 18.42
N ILE A 112 -1.95 -20.12 18.33
CA ILE A 112 -1.36 -18.77 18.37
C ILE A 112 -1.53 -18.05 17.02
N PHE A 113 -1.43 -18.81 15.92
CA PHE A 113 -1.35 -18.25 14.58
C PHE A 113 -2.59 -18.48 13.69
N SER A 114 -3.67 -19.11 14.21
CA SER A 114 -4.92 -19.31 13.45
C SER A 114 -5.71 -18.03 13.19
#